data_AF-A0A2V7VES1-F1
#
_entry.id   AF-A0A2V7VES1-F1
#
_cell.length_a   1.000
_cell.length_b   1.000
_cell.length_c   1.000
_cell.angle_alpha   90.00
_cell.angle_beta   90.00
_cell.angle_gamma   90.00
#
_symmetry.space_group_name_H-M   'P 1'
#
loop_
_entity.id
_entity.type
_entity.pdbx_description
1 polymer ?
#
loop_
_entity_poly.entity_id
_entity_poly.type
_entity_poly.pdbx_seq_one_letter_code
_entity_poly.pdbx_strand_id
1 'polypeptide(L)' 'MIQSLFLTWRGVGPDHDEIEAWCGRLRDLVAGGGRVDLVQVYTVSRPPADKTIGALPPDHLEAIAARARALGLRAEVFG' A
#
# COMPACT_ATOMS: atom_id res chain seq x y z
N MET A 1 7.17 -12.30 0.82
CA MET A 1 6.08 -11.51 0.20
C MET A 1 5.44 -10.61 1.24
N ILE A 2 5.09 -9.38 0.89
CA ILE A 2 4.39 -8.41 1.75
C ILE A 2 3.05 -8.06 1.10
N GLN A 3 1.98 -8.05 1.89
CA GLN A 3 0.66 -7.58 1.47
C GLN A 3 0.30 -6.34 2.29
N SER A 4 -0.09 -5.26 1.63
CA SER A 4 -0.42 -3.97 2.25
C SER A 4 -1.80 -3.53 1.80
N LEU A 5 -2.73 -3.50 2.76
CA LEU A 5 -4.08 -2.98 2.56
C LEU A 5 -4.06 -1.46 2.74
N PHE A 6 -4.54 -0.75 1.72
CA PHE A 6 -4.84 0.68 1.79
C PHE A 6 -6.33 0.89 1.60
N LEU A 7 -6.89 1.80 2.39
CA LEU A 7 -8.32 2.08 2.46
C LEU A 7 -8.54 3.58 2.58
N THR A 8 -9.79 3.99 2.44
CA THR A 8 -10.22 5.31 2.87
C THR A 8 -10.77 5.23 4.29
N TRP A 9 -10.35 6.14 5.16
CA TRP A 9 -10.94 6.38 6.47
C TRP A 9 -11.77 7.66 6.40
N ARG A 10 -13.08 7.53 6.64
CA ARG A 10 -14.08 8.60 6.46
C ARG A 10 -13.98 9.28 5.08
N GLY A 11 -13.70 8.48 4.05
CA GLY A 11 -13.56 8.93 2.66
C GLY A 11 -12.19 9.54 2.31
N VAL A 12 -11.25 9.60 3.26
CA VAL A 12 -9.90 10.13 3.04
C VAL A 12 -8.92 8.97 2.93
N GLY A 13 -8.17 8.91 1.84
CA GLY A 13 -7.10 7.92 1.66
C GLY A 13 -5.86 8.25 2.51
N PRO A 14 -4.84 7.37 2.49
CA PRO A 14 -3.59 7.66 3.18
C PRO A 14 -2.96 8.95 2.64
N ASP A 15 -2.41 9.76 3.54
CA ASP A 15 -1.70 10.98 3.15
C ASP A 15 -0.25 10.69 2.71
N HIS A 16 0.46 11.75 2.31
CA HIS A 16 1.84 11.64 1.84
C HIS A 16 2.77 11.07 2.92
N ASP A 17 2.64 11.53 4.17
CA ASP A 17 3.52 11.16 5.26
C ASP A 17 3.31 9.69 5.67
N GLU A 18 2.06 9.22 5.63
CA GLU A 18 1.71 7.82 5.83
C GLU A 18 2.33 6.91 4.76
N ILE A 19 2.28 7.33 3.48
CA ILE A 19 2.89 6.59 2.36
C ILE A 19 4.41 6.61 2.49
N GLU A 20 5.03 7.73 2.83
CA GLU A 20 6.48 7.81 3.04
C GLU A 20 6.95 6.96 4.23
N ALA A 21 6.19 6.94 5.32
CA ALA A 21 6.48 6.08 6.47
C ALA A 21 6.37 4.59 6.12
N TRP A 22 5.40 4.22 5.27
CA TRP A 22 5.31 2.86 4.73
C TRP A 22 6.50 2.53 3.84
N CYS A 23 6.90 3.42 2.92
CA CYS A 23 8.10 3.26 2.11
C CYS A 23 9.38 3.16 2.96
N GLY A 24 9.47 3.91 4.06
CA GLY A 24 10.54 3.82 5.04
C GLY A 24 10.70 2.42 5.60
N ARG A 25 9.58 1.82 6.05
CA ARG A 25 9.59 0.45 6.57
C ARG A 25 10.02 -0.58 5.54
N LEU A 26 9.64 -0.41 4.27
CA LEU A 26 10.10 -1.28 3.18
C LEU A 26 11.62 -1.15 2.96
N ARG A 27 12.15 0.07 2.97
CA ARG A 27 13.60 0.32 2.86
C ARG A 27 14.37 -0.32 4.00
N ASP A 28 13.90 -0.14 5.24
CA ASP A 28 14.58 -0.67 6.42
C ASP A 28 14.65 -2.19 6.40
N LEU A 29 13.57 -2.85 5.96
CA LEU A 29 13.53 -4.31 5.82
C LEU A 29 14.56 -4.81 4.79
N VAL A 30 14.66 -4.15 3.63
CA VAL A 30 15.64 -4.52 2.60
C VAL A 30 17.07 -4.21 3.06
N ALA A 31 17.30 -3.04 3.67
CA ALA A 31 18.60 -2.64 4.20
C ALA A 31 19.09 -3.57 5.31
N GLY A 32 18.17 -4.13 6.10
CA GLY A 32 18.45 -5.15 7.12
C GLY A 32 18.76 -6.55 6.56
N GLY A 33 18.85 -6.71 5.23
CA GLY A 33 19.09 -8.01 4.57
C GLY A 33 17.84 -8.83 4.32
N GLY A 34 16.65 -8.28 4.59
CA GLY A 34 15.38 -8.91 4.25
C GLY A 34 15.17 -8.99 2.74
N ARG A 35 14.64 -10.13 2.27
CA ARG A 35 14.29 -10.34 0.86
C ARG A 35 12.78 -10.23 0.68
N VAL A 36 12.36 -9.37 -0.25
CA VAL A 36 10.95 -9.17 -0.60
C VAL A 36 10.77 -9.50 -2.08
N ASP A 37 10.18 -10.65 -2.35
CA ASP A 37 9.95 -11.09 -3.74
C ASP A 37 8.83 -10.29 -4.44
N LEU A 38 7.83 -9.87 -3.66
CA LEU A 38 6.66 -9.14 -4.14
C LEU A 38 6.03 -8.33 -3.00
N VAL A 39 5.67 -7.08 -3.32
CA VAL A 39 4.74 -6.23 -2.55
C VAL A 39 3.39 -6.22 -3.25
N GLN A 40 2.34 -6.63 -2.56
CA GLN A 40 0.97 -6.53 -3.04
C GLN A 40 0.30 -5.32 -2.40
N VAL A 41 -0.16 -4.39 -3.22
CA VAL A 41 -0.90 -3.20 -2.79
C VAL A 41 -2.36 -3.44 -3.12
N TYR A 42 -3.23 -3.44 -2.13
CA TYR A 42 -4.63 -3.80 -2.34
C TYR A 42 -5.59 -2.99 -1.47
N THR A 43 -6.88 -3.06 -1.79
CA THR A 43 -7.93 -2.38 -1.02
C THR A 43 -9.04 -3.33 -0.57
N VAL A 44 -10.04 -2.78 0.13
CA VAL A 44 -11.22 -3.54 0.55
C VAL A 44 -12.05 -3.95 -0.68
N SER A 45 -12.22 -5.26 -0.86
CA SER A 45 -12.98 -5.85 -1.98
C SER A 45 -14.47 -6.04 -1.66
N ARG A 46 -14.86 -5.91 -0.39
CA ARG A 46 -16.26 -5.99 0.07
C ARG A 46 -16.56 -4.84 1.03
N PRO A 47 -17.79 -4.31 1.05
CA PRO A 47 -18.20 -3.29 2.02
C PRO A 47 -17.96 -3.80 3.46
N PRO A 48 -17.10 -3.13 4.25
CA PRO A 48 -16.91 -3.48 5.65
C PRO A 48 -18.17 -3.19 6.47
N ALA A 49 -18.28 -3.82 7.64
CA ALA A 49 -19.38 -3.52 8.57
C ALA A 49 -19.33 -2.05 9.06
N ASP A 50 -18.12 -1.49 9.16
CA ASP A 50 -17.91 -0.08 9.47
C ASP A 50 -17.96 0.78 8.20
N LYS A 51 -18.98 1.64 8.11
CA LYS A 51 -19.21 2.54 6.97
C LYS A 51 -18.18 3.67 6.87
N THR A 52 -17.35 3.86 7.89
CA THR A 52 -16.25 4.82 7.84
C THR A 52 -15.04 4.27 7.07
N ILE A 53 -15.04 3.00 6.69
CA ILE A 53 -13.99 2.38 5.89
C ILE A 53 -14.48 2.19 4.45
N GLY A 54 -13.68 2.60 3.47
CA GLY A 54 -14.00 2.43 2.05
C GLY A 54 -12.82 1.94 1.22
N ALA A 55 -13.13 1.50 -0.01
CA ALA A 55 -12.13 1.16 -1.01
C ALA A 55 -11.34 2.40 -1.43
N LEU A 56 -10.07 2.20 -1.75
CA LEU A 56 -9.25 3.22 -2.38
C LEU A 56 -9.42 3.12 -3.91
N PRO A 57 -9.55 4.26 -4.62
CA PRO A 57 -9.60 4.27 -6.08
C PRO A 57 -8.40 3.54 -6.73
N PRO A 58 -8.58 2.83 -7.86
CA PRO A 58 -7.52 2.08 -8.50
C PRO A 58 -6.28 2.90 -8.89
N ASP A 59 -6.47 4.15 -9.31
CA ASP A 59 -5.40 5.10 -9.64
C ASP A 59 -4.58 5.49 -8.41
N HIS A 60 -5.23 5.66 -7.26
CA HIS A 60 -4.56 5.88 -5.99
C HIS A 60 -3.75 4.65 -5.53
N LEU A 61 -4.29 3.43 -5.69
CA LEU A 61 -3.54 2.19 -5.41
C LEU A 61 -2.31 2.05 -6.31
N GLU A 62 -2.45 2.37 -7.58
CA GLU A 62 -1.34 2.33 -8.55
C GLU A 62 -0.26 3.37 -8.21
N ALA A 63 -0.65 4.56 -7.78
CA ALA A 63 0.29 5.58 -7.29
C ALA A 63 1.09 5.08 -6.08
N ILE A 64 0.45 4.38 -5.14
CA ILE A 64 1.12 3.77 -3.97
C ILE A 64 2.06 2.64 -4.40
N ALA A 65 1.62 1.74 -5.29
CA ALA A 65 2.46 0.68 -5.82
C ALA A 65 3.69 1.24 -6.55
N ALA A 66 3.54 2.33 -7.30
CA ALA A 66 4.65 3.03 -7.93
C ALA A 66 5.70 3.53 -6.92
N ARG A 67 5.31 3.90 -5.69
CA ARG A 67 6.26 4.26 -4.63
C ARG A 67 7.13 3.08 -4.21
N ALA A 68 6.55 1.88 -4.04
CA ALA A 68 7.34 0.68 -3.77
C ALA A 68 8.26 0.31 -4.96
N ARG A 69 7.78 0.45 -6.20
CA ARG A 69 8.61 0.21 -7.39
C ARG A 69 9.79 1.17 -7.49
N ALA A 70 9.62 2.43 -7.08
CA ALA A 70 10.71 3.41 -7.02
C ALA A 70 11.81 3.02 -6.01
N LEU A 71 11.52 2.14 -5.05
CA LEU A 71 12.51 1.56 -4.14
C LEU A 71 13.24 0.34 -4.72
N GLY A 72 12.98 -0.01 -5.98
CA GLY A 72 13.52 -1.21 -6.64
C GLY A 72 12.79 -2.51 -6.27
N LEU A 73 11.65 -2.44 -5.59
CA LEU A 73 10.85 -3.60 -5.23
C LEU A 73 9.84 -3.94 -6.34
N ARG A 74 9.62 -5.24 -6.58
CA ARG A 74 8.49 -5.68 -7.40
C ARG A 74 7.20 -5.39 -6.64
N ALA A 75 6.27 -4.66 -7.27
CA ALA A 75 4.95 -4.38 -6.70
C ALA A 75 3.82 -4.57 -7.70
N GLU A 76 2.70 -5.10 -7.23
CA GLU A 76 1.48 -5.36 -8.01
C GLU A 76 0.24 -4.86 -7.27
N VAL A 77 -0.75 -4.35 -8.01
CA VAL A 77 -2.02 -3.87 -7.48
C VAL A 77 -3.09 -4.96 -7.58
N PHE A 78 -3.86 -5.13 -6.51
CA PHE A 78 -5.02 -6.00 -6.47
C PHE A 78 -6.24 -5.21 -5.98
N GLY A 79 -7.27 -5.11 -6.82
CA GLY A 79 -8.53 -4.40 -6.54
C GLY A 79 -9.69 -5.35 -6.34
#